data_AF-W5NNQ8-F1
#
_entry.id   AF-W5NNQ8-F1
#
_cell.length_a   1.000
_cell.length_b   1.000
_cell.length_c   1.000
_cell.angle_alpha   90.00
_cell.angle_beta   90.00
_cell.angle_gamma   90.00
#
_symmetry.space_group_name_H-M   'P 1'
#
loop_
_entity.id
_entity.type
_entity.pdbx_description
1 polymer ?
#
loop_
_entity_poly.entity_id
_entity_poly.type
_entity_poly.pdbx_seq_one_letter_code
_entity_poly.pdbx_strand_id
1 'polypeptide(L)'
;PLRVALITIYSCVLLGGSVSIGLVICVLKSNIRSVTTTAVLNLIVVHIIFLLTVPFRIHYYVTDTWDLGPFFCKLVSAMIHAHMYIAFVFYVAILVVRYRSFYLKRDKVEFYRKLHALWASAGVWGIMLVIVLPIYITKYGNSGNYTSSQCFRFE
;
A
#
# COMPACT_ATOMS: atom_id res chain seq x y z
N PRO A 1 22.78 6.05 -15.08
CA PRO A 1 22.95 6.05 -13.60
C PRO A 1 21.62 6.00 -12.83
N LEU A 2 20.69 6.94 -13.04
CA LEU A 2 19.43 7.02 -12.28
C LEU A 2 18.53 5.78 -12.44
N ARG A 3 18.36 5.28 -13.67
CA ARG A 3 17.54 4.08 -13.95
C ARG A 3 18.06 2.83 -13.24
N VAL A 4 19.37 2.60 -13.28
CA VAL A 4 20.01 1.48 -12.58
C VAL A 4 19.76 1.60 -11.09
N ALA A 5 19.92 2.79 -10.51
CA ALA A 5 19.61 3.03 -9.10
C ALA A 5 18.14 2.73 -8.77
N LEU A 6 17.19 3.17 -9.60
CA LEU A 6 15.76 2.88 -9.42
C LEU A 6 15.46 1.38 -9.48
N ILE A 7 16.01 0.65 -10.46
CA ILE A 7 15.87 -0.81 -10.57
C ILE A 7 16.40 -1.50 -9.30
N THR A 8 17.58 -1.09 -8.83
CA THR A 8 18.16 -1.63 -7.60
C THR A 8 17.26 -1.36 -6.40
N ILE A 9 16.80 -0.12 -6.22
CA ILE A 9 15.91 0.26 -5.11
C ILE A 9 14.62 -0.57 -5.14
N TYR A 10 13.92 -0.65 -6.28
CA TYR A 10 12.67 -1.39 -6.39
C TYR A 10 12.87 -2.91 -6.18
N SER A 11 13.99 -3.46 -6.64
CA SER A 11 14.35 -4.86 -6.38
C SER A 11 14.59 -5.11 -4.88
N CYS A 12 15.31 -4.22 -4.20
CA CYS A 12 15.51 -4.29 -2.75
C CYS A 12 14.18 -4.17 -1.99
N VAL A 13 13.29 -3.27 -2.42
CA VAL A 13 11.95 -3.12 -1.83
C VAL A 13 11.11 -4.39 -2.01
N LEU A 14 11.19 -5.04 -3.17
CA LEU A 14 10.46 -6.28 -3.44
C LEU A 14 10.93 -7.43 -2.54
N LEU A 15 12.25 -7.64 -2.47
CA LEU A 15 12.85 -8.69 -1.65
C LEU A 15 12.66 -8.39 -0.15
N GLY A 16 13.02 -7.19 0.31
CA GLY A 16 12.87 -6.80 1.70
C GLY A 16 11.41 -6.78 2.16
N GLY A 17 10.50 -6.29 1.30
CA GLY A 17 9.06 -6.24 1.59
C GLY A 17 8.44 -7.64 1.72
N SER A 18 8.77 -8.56 0.81
CA SER A 18 8.26 -9.95 0.86
C SER A 18 8.77 -10.69 2.11
N VAL A 19 10.05 -10.58 2.44
CA VAL A 19 10.63 -11.16 3.67
C VAL A 19 9.95 -10.58 4.91
N SER A 20 9.74 -9.26 4.94
CA SER A 20 9.08 -8.58 6.06
C SER A 20 7.65 -9.08 6.27
N ILE A 21 6.87 -9.22 5.20
CA ILE A 21 5.50 -9.75 5.26
C ILE A 21 5.50 -11.19 5.80
N GLY A 22 6.41 -12.04 5.30
CA GLY A 22 6.55 -13.42 5.78
C GLY A 22 6.84 -13.49 7.28
N LEU A 23 7.79 -12.68 7.76
CA LEU A 23 8.13 -12.58 9.18
C LEU A 23 6.93 -12.14 10.03
N VAL A 24 6.21 -11.11 9.60
CA VAL A 24 5.03 -10.62 10.33
C VAL A 24 3.95 -11.70 10.40
N ILE A 25 3.68 -12.42 9.32
CA ILE A 25 2.70 -13.52 9.30
C ILE A 25 3.11 -14.63 10.28
N CYS A 26 4.40 -15.01 10.30
CA CYS A 26 4.93 -16.01 11.25
C CYS A 26 4.73 -15.57 12.71
N VAL A 27 5.03 -14.31 13.03
CA VAL A 27 4.83 -13.75 14.38
C VAL A 27 3.34 -13.70 14.73
N LEU A 28 2.48 -13.32 13.79
CA LEU A 28 1.04 -13.22 14.02
C LEU A 28 0.39 -14.58 14.29
N LYS A 29 0.90 -15.64 13.66
CA LYS A 29 0.49 -17.02 13.94
C LYS A 29 0.82 -17.44 15.38
N SER A 30 1.88 -16.90 15.96
CA SER A 30 2.31 -17.21 17.32
C SER A 30 1.67 -16.33 18.40
N ASN A 31 1.12 -15.15 18.05
CA ASN A 31 0.62 -14.18 19.03
C ASN A 31 -0.71 -13.54 18.60
N ILE A 32 -1.81 -14.25 18.86
CA ILE A 32 -3.16 -13.83 18.46
C ILE A 32 -3.72 -12.82 19.47
N ARG A 33 -3.88 -11.55 19.06
CA ARG A 33 -4.55 -10.50 19.83
C ARG A 33 -5.59 -9.80 18.98
N SER A 34 -6.86 -10.19 19.14
CA SER A 34 -7.95 -10.02 18.16
C SER A 34 -7.98 -8.70 17.36
N VAL A 35 -7.85 -7.51 17.98
CA VAL A 35 -7.96 -6.24 17.21
C VAL A 35 -6.66 -5.67 16.69
N THR A 36 -5.55 -5.79 17.44
CA THR A 36 -4.23 -5.45 16.90
C THR A 36 -3.93 -6.33 15.69
N THR A 37 -4.33 -7.61 15.75
CA THR A 37 -4.26 -8.56 14.65
C THR A 37 -5.02 -8.08 13.41
N THR A 38 -6.26 -7.56 13.52
CA THR A 38 -7.01 -7.08 12.34
C THR A 38 -6.36 -5.85 11.66
N ALA A 39 -5.90 -4.86 12.42
CA ALA A 39 -5.25 -3.68 11.84
C ALA A 39 -3.93 -4.04 11.15
N VAL A 40 -3.14 -4.92 11.78
CA VAL A 40 -1.90 -5.46 11.19
C VAL A 40 -2.18 -6.26 9.92
N LEU A 41 -3.24 -7.08 9.89
CA LEU A 41 -3.63 -7.83 8.68
C LEU A 41 -3.99 -6.91 7.51
N ASN A 42 -4.80 -5.87 7.75
CA ASN A 42 -5.13 -4.93 6.67
C ASN A 42 -3.87 -4.18 6.17
N LEU A 43 -2.96 -3.80 7.07
CA LEU A 43 -1.68 -3.20 6.68
C LEU A 43 -0.85 -4.15 5.79
N ILE A 44 -0.78 -5.44 6.15
CA ILE A 44 -0.11 -6.46 5.32
C ILE A 44 -0.74 -6.54 3.93
N VAL A 45 -2.07 -6.56 3.83
CA VAL A 45 -2.77 -6.59 2.53
C VAL A 45 -2.39 -5.38 1.68
N VAL A 46 -2.36 -4.18 2.26
CA VAL A 46 -1.97 -2.96 1.54
C VAL A 46 -0.52 -3.05 1.05
N HIS A 47 0.41 -3.58 1.86
CA HIS A 47 1.78 -3.81 1.43
C HIS A 47 1.88 -4.85 0.31
N ILE A 48 1.14 -5.94 0.37
CA ILE A 48 1.09 -6.96 -0.70
C ILE A 48 0.62 -6.31 -2.01
N ILE A 49 -0.49 -5.56 -1.97
CA ILE A 49 -1.02 -4.85 -3.16
C ILE A 49 0.05 -3.93 -3.75
N PHE A 50 0.74 -3.15 -2.93
CA PHE A 50 1.84 -2.30 -3.40
C PHE A 50 2.97 -3.12 -4.03
N LEU A 51 3.45 -4.17 -3.36
CA LEU A 51 4.52 -5.03 -3.87
C LEU A 51 4.18 -5.71 -5.19
N LEU A 52 2.90 -6.06 -5.42
CA LEU A 52 2.45 -6.59 -6.72
C LEU A 52 2.59 -5.57 -7.86
N THR A 53 2.56 -4.26 -7.57
CA THR A 53 2.76 -3.22 -8.58
C THR A 53 4.22 -2.93 -8.89
N VAL A 54 5.15 -3.31 -8.00
CA VAL A 54 6.59 -3.02 -8.11
C VAL A 54 7.25 -3.72 -9.32
N PRO A 55 6.98 -5.01 -9.64
CA PRO A 55 7.52 -5.67 -10.83
C PRO A 55 7.23 -4.94 -12.13
N PHE A 56 6.03 -4.35 -12.26
CA PHE A 56 5.66 -3.58 -13.45
C PHE A 56 6.49 -2.29 -13.60
N ARG A 57 6.88 -1.66 -12.48
CA ARG A 57 7.82 -0.52 -12.51
C ARG A 57 9.21 -0.96 -12.91
N ILE A 58 9.69 -2.08 -12.37
CA ILE A 58 10.99 -2.65 -12.75
C ILE A 58 11.02 -2.96 -14.24
N HIS A 59 9.99 -3.62 -14.76
CA HIS A 59 9.84 -3.89 -16.20
C HIS A 59 9.98 -2.61 -17.02
N TYR A 60 9.23 -1.55 -16.68
CA TYR A 60 9.34 -0.27 -17.38
C TYR A 60 10.76 0.32 -17.36
N TYR A 61 11.46 0.27 -16.22
CA TYR A 61 12.82 0.81 -16.15
C TYR A 61 13.83 0.00 -16.95
N VAL A 62 13.55 -1.28 -17.22
CA VAL A 62 14.37 -2.18 -18.04
C VAL A 62 14.06 -2.01 -19.53
N THR A 63 12.79 -2.01 -19.93
CA THR A 63 12.38 -1.95 -21.35
C THR A 63 12.32 -0.54 -21.91
N ASP A 64 12.23 0.47 -21.05
CA ASP A 64 12.00 1.88 -21.41
C ASP A 64 10.71 2.13 -22.22
N THR A 65 9.82 1.14 -22.26
CA THR A 65 8.52 1.16 -22.93
C THR A 65 7.43 0.69 -21.99
N TRP A 66 6.26 1.32 -22.10
CA TRP A 66 5.06 0.92 -21.39
C TRP A 66 4.00 0.37 -22.34
N ASP A 67 3.84 -0.95 -22.35
CA ASP A 67 2.94 -1.65 -23.29
C ASP A 67 1.62 -2.13 -22.64
N LEU A 68 1.45 -1.91 -21.33
CA LEU A 68 0.27 -2.36 -20.55
C LEU A 68 -0.93 -1.40 -20.62
N GLY A 69 -0.83 -0.39 -21.50
CA GLY A 69 -1.87 0.61 -21.72
C GLY A 69 -1.90 1.74 -20.66
N PRO A 70 -2.57 2.85 -20.98
CA PRO A 70 -2.54 4.08 -20.17
C PRO A 70 -3.24 3.91 -18.81
N PHE A 71 -4.23 3.04 -18.71
CA PHE A 71 -4.93 2.77 -17.46
C PHE A 71 -4.00 2.18 -16.40
N PHE A 72 -3.25 1.11 -16.75
CA PHE A 72 -2.31 0.47 -15.83
C PHE A 72 -1.16 1.41 -15.45
N CYS A 73 -0.70 2.25 -16.38
CA CYS A 73 0.33 3.27 -16.09
C CYS A 73 -0.10 4.16 -14.92
N LYS A 74 -1.31 4.74 -15.02
CA LYS A 74 -1.86 5.61 -13.98
C LYS A 74 -2.10 4.87 -12.66
N LEU A 75 -2.63 3.65 -12.74
CA LEU A 75 -2.86 2.80 -11.56
C LEU A 75 -1.55 2.54 -10.81
N VAL A 76 -0.52 2.07 -11.50
CA VAL A 76 0.80 1.77 -10.91
C VAL A 76 1.45 3.05 -10.38
N SER A 77 1.30 4.18 -11.06
CA SER A 77 1.80 5.49 -10.60
C SER A 77 1.12 5.95 -9.31
N ALA A 78 -0.20 5.90 -9.25
CA ALA A 78 -0.96 6.34 -8.08
C ALA A 78 -0.80 5.42 -6.87
N MET A 79 -0.55 4.13 -7.09
CA MET A 79 -0.42 3.14 -6.01
C MET A 79 0.66 3.46 -4.98
N ILE A 80 1.75 4.15 -5.33
CA ILE A 80 2.78 4.53 -4.35
C ILE A 80 2.26 5.57 -3.35
N HIS A 81 1.50 6.56 -3.83
CA HIS A 81 0.89 7.57 -2.99
C HIS A 81 -0.23 6.96 -2.15
N ALA A 82 -1.06 6.12 -2.77
CA ALA A 82 -2.11 5.37 -2.10
C ALA A 82 -1.57 4.54 -0.94
N HIS A 83 -0.53 3.76 -1.22
CA HIS A 83 0.16 2.95 -0.22
C HIS A 83 0.69 3.82 0.93
N MET A 84 1.38 4.93 0.63
CA MET A 84 1.93 5.83 1.64
C MET A 84 0.84 6.34 2.61
N TYR A 85 -0.27 6.86 2.08
CA TYR A 85 -1.35 7.41 2.91
C TYR A 85 -2.08 6.32 3.71
N ILE A 86 -2.46 5.21 3.07
CA ILE A 86 -3.21 4.14 3.74
C ILE A 86 -2.35 3.47 4.82
N ALA A 87 -1.07 3.21 4.52
CA ALA A 87 -0.15 2.64 5.50
C ALA A 87 0.04 3.58 6.70
N PHE A 88 0.21 4.88 6.46
CA PHE A 88 0.34 5.87 7.54
C PHE A 88 -0.86 5.87 8.49
N VAL A 89 -2.09 5.89 7.95
CA VAL A 89 -3.32 5.81 8.76
C VAL A 89 -3.34 4.55 9.62
N PHE A 90 -2.94 3.42 9.06
CA PHE A 90 -2.86 2.17 9.82
C PHE A 90 -1.81 2.16 10.91
N TYR A 91 -0.62 2.69 10.63
CA TYR A 91 0.43 2.82 11.64
C TYR A 91 -0.06 3.66 12.82
N VAL A 92 -0.67 4.82 12.56
CA VAL A 92 -1.25 5.67 13.60
C VAL A 92 -2.32 4.90 14.40
N ALA A 93 -3.22 4.18 13.73
CA ALA A 93 -4.25 3.39 14.40
C ALA A 93 -3.65 2.30 15.31
N ILE A 94 -2.63 1.57 14.84
CA ILE A 94 -1.92 0.55 15.63
C ILE A 94 -1.27 1.18 16.86
N LEU A 95 -0.59 2.32 16.70
CA LEU A 95 0.06 3.05 17.80
C LEU A 95 -0.97 3.49 18.85
N VAL A 96 -2.10 4.05 18.43
CA VAL A 96 -3.17 4.47 19.34
C VAL A 96 -3.76 3.28 20.10
N VAL A 97 -3.98 2.14 19.43
CA VAL A 97 -4.47 0.91 20.08
C VAL A 97 -3.47 0.39 21.09
N ARG A 98 -2.17 0.36 20.75
CA ARG A 98 -1.10 -0.10 21.65
C ARG A 98 -0.94 0.82 22.85
N TYR A 99 -0.94 2.13 22.61
CA TYR A 99 -0.88 3.15 23.66
C TYR A 99 -2.05 2.99 24.63
N ARG A 100 -3.30 2.93 24.12
CA ARG A 100 -4.47 2.71 24.99
C ARG A 100 -4.40 1.39 25.73
N SER A 101 -3.91 0.30 25.11
CA SER A 101 -3.77 -0.98 25.79
C SER A 101 -2.74 -0.97 26.92
N PHE A 102 -1.70 -0.16 26.81
CA PHE A 102 -0.64 -0.08 27.83
C PHE A 102 -1.07 0.81 29.00
N TYR A 103 -1.64 1.97 28.70
CA TYR A 103 -2.00 2.97 29.72
C TYR A 103 -3.41 2.78 30.32
N LEU A 104 -4.37 2.28 29.55
CA LEU A 104 -5.74 2.00 30.00
C LEU A 104 -5.97 0.48 30.05
N LYS A 105 -5.82 -0.13 31.24
CA LYS A 105 -6.31 -1.49 31.49
C LYS A 105 -7.82 -1.50 31.21
N ARG A 106 -8.25 -2.13 30.10
CA ARG A 106 -9.62 -2.04 29.57
C ARG A 106 -10.24 -3.42 29.41
N ASP A 107 -11.06 -3.82 30.39
CA ASP A 107 -11.87 -5.05 30.36
C ASP A 107 -13.26 -4.86 29.73
N LYS A 108 -13.66 -3.66 29.29
CA LYS A 108 -15.04 -3.41 28.76
C LYS A 108 -15.13 -2.84 27.34
N VAL A 109 -14.04 -2.73 26.59
CA VAL A 109 -14.01 -1.98 25.31
C VAL A 109 -13.89 -2.88 24.08
N GLU A 110 -13.93 -4.20 24.26
CA GLU A 110 -13.73 -5.18 23.18
C GLU A 110 -14.75 -5.04 22.03
N PHE A 111 -16.00 -4.68 22.35
CA PHE A 111 -17.06 -4.46 21.37
C PHE A 111 -16.81 -3.24 20.48
N TYR A 112 -16.52 -2.07 21.08
CA TYR A 112 -16.13 -0.86 20.34
C TYR A 112 -14.88 -1.09 19.49
N ARG A 113 -13.95 -1.93 19.99
CA ARG A 113 -12.69 -2.26 19.30
C ARG A 113 -12.93 -3.09 18.03
N LYS A 114 -13.86 -4.06 18.05
CA LYS A 114 -14.27 -4.80 16.84
C LYS A 114 -15.01 -3.91 15.84
N LEU A 115 -15.90 -3.04 16.32
CA LEU A 115 -16.63 -2.09 15.46
C LEU A 115 -15.67 -1.09 14.81
N HIS A 116 -14.70 -0.54 15.56
CA HIS A 116 -13.65 0.32 15.00
C HIS A 116 -12.77 -0.42 13.99
N ALA A 117 -12.44 -1.68 14.22
CA ALA A 117 -11.66 -2.48 13.26
C ALA A 117 -12.44 -2.73 11.96
N LEU A 118 -13.76 -2.94 12.07
CA LEU A 118 -14.66 -3.08 10.91
C LEU A 118 -14.74 -1.77 10.13
N TRP A 119 -14.97 -0.64 10.81
CA TRP A 119 -14.97 0.68 10.17
C TRP A 119 -13.62 1.06 9.58
N ALA A 120 -12.51 0.68 10.21
CA ALA A 120 -11.18 0.89 9.67
C ALA A 120 -10.95 0.06 8.39
N SER A 121 -11.37 -1.20 8.38
CA SER A 121 -11.28 -2.05 7.18
C SER A 121 -12.18 -1.53 6.06
N ALA A 122 -13.43 -1.19 6.36
CA ALA A 122 -14.35 -0.54 5.42
C ALA A 122 -13.77 0.78 4.90
N GLY A 123 -13.11 1.55 5.77
CA GLY A 123 -12.40 2.77 5.42
C GLY A 123 -11.26 2.53 4.43
N VAL A 124 -10.45 1.48 4.57
CA VAL A 124 -9.42 1.14 3.59
C VAL A 124 -10.00 0.80 2.24
N TRP A 125 -11.02 -0.05 2.20
CA TRP A 125 -11.65 -0.44 0.95
C TRP A 125 -12.34 0.77 0.30
N GLY A 126 -12.95 1.64 1.12
CA GLY A 126 -13.48 2.93 0.70
C GLY A 126 -12.39 3.86 0.15
N ILE A 127 -11.24 3.99 0.82
CA ILE A 127 -10.11 4.82 0.37
C ILE A 127 -9.49 4.25 -0.91
N MET A 128 -9.34 2.91 -1.01
CA MET A 128 -8.91 2.25 -2.24
C MET A 128 -9.87 2.57 -3.39
N LEU A 129 -11.18 2.50 -3.17
CA LEU A 129 -12.18 2.92 -4.16
C LEU A 129 -12.05 4.41 -4.49
N VAL A 130 -11.93 5.27 -3.48
CA VAL A 130 -11.77 6.73 -3.62
C VAL A 130 -10.45 7.12 -4.26
N ILE A 131 -9.45 6.23 -4.36
CA ILE A 131 -8.22 6.46 -5.11
C ILE A 131 -8.35 5.92 -6.54
N VAL A 132 -8.93 4.73 -6.70
CA VAL A 132 -9.21 4.12 -8.01
C VAL A 132 -10.20 4.96 -8.83
N LEU A 133 -11.20 5.56 -8.19
CA LEU A 133 -12.21 6.41 -8.83
C LEU A 133 -11.64 7.70 -9.45
N PRO A 134 -10.88 8.57 -8.77
CA PRO A 134 -10.25 9.70 -9.40
C PRO A 134 -9.17 9.25 -10.37
N ILE A 135 -8.50 8.10 -10.24
CA ILE A 135 -7.64 7.58 -11.33
C ILE A 135 -8.48 7.29 -12.60
N TYR A 136 -9.70 6.78 -12.42
CA TYR A 136 -10.64 6.50 -13.50
C TYR A 136 -11.19 7.80 -14.14
N ILE A 137 -11.51 8.80 -13.32
CA ILE A 137 -12.21 10.02 -13.75
C ILE A 137 -11.24 11.15 -14.09
N THR A 138 -10.20 11.35 -13.28
CA THR A 138 -9.21 12.39 -13.50
C THR A 138 -8.20 11.95 -14.54
N LYS A 139 -7.88 12.92 -15.39
CA LYS A 139 -6.79 12.85 -16.33
C LYS A 139 -5.42 12.90 -15.64
N TYR A 140 -5.16 12.02 -14.68
CA TYR A 140 -3.83 11.83 -14.08
C TYR A 140 -2.85 11.56 -15.25
N GLY A 141 -1.97 12.51 -15.58
CA GLY A 141 -1.06 12.43 -16.74
C GLY A 141 -1.55 12.94 -18.10
N ASN A 142 -2.54 13.85 -18.20
CA ASN A 142 -2.92 14.48 -19.49
C ASN A 142 -2.27 15.85 -19.72
N SER A 143 -1.03 16.04 -19.31
CA SER A 143 -0.26 17.22 -19.69
C SER A 143 0.75 16.84 -20.77
N GLY A 144 0.30 16.80 -22.02
CA GLY A 144 1.21 16.74 -23.17
C GLY A 144 0.88 15.66 -24.21
N ASN A 145 1.26 15.93 -25.45
CA ASN A 145 1.25 14.96 -26.55
C ASN A 145 2.25 13.82 -26.24
N TYR A 146 1.83 12.84 -25.45
CA TYR A 146 2.62 11.63 -25.20
C TYR A 146 2.53 10.72 -26.41
N THR A 147 3.66 10.46 -27.08
CA THR A 147 3.85 9.17 -27.76
C THR A 147 3.61 8.09 -26.71
N SER A 148 2.66 7.19 -27.00
CA SER A 148 1.97 6.27 -26.07
C SER A 148 2.83 5.35 -25.16
N SER A 149 4.16 5.45 -25.19
CA SER A 149 5.10 4.50 -24.59
C SER A 149 5.80 4.96 -23.30
N GLN A 150 5.67 6.23 -22.86
CA GLN A 150 6.40 6.74 -21.68
C GLN A 150 5.46 7.06 -20.49
N CYS A 151 5.71 6.43 -19.33
CA CYS A 151 4.82 6.44 -18.15
C CYS A 151 5.45 7.05 -16.88
N PHE A 152 6.75 6.82 -16.62
CA PHE A 152 7.44 7.24 -15.39
C PHE A 152 8.63 8.17 -15.67
N ARG A 153 8.56 8.97 -16.73
CA ARG A 153 9.59 9.96 -17.03
C ARG A 153 9.23 11.26 -16.32
N PHE A 154 9.91 11.53 -15.21
CA PHE A 154 9.85 12.82 -14.52
C PHE A 154 10.87 13.72 -15.21
N GLU A 155 10.40 14.75 -15.91
CA GLU A 155 11.25 15.87 -16.37
C GLU A 155 11.64 16.76 -15.18
#